data_AF-A0A3B3YEP0-F1
#
_entry.id   AF-A0A3B3YEP0-F1
#
_cell.length_a   1.000
_cell.length_b   1.000
_cell.length_c   1.000
_cell.angle_alpha   90.00
_cell.angle_beta   90.00
_cell.angle_gamma   90.00
#
_symmetry.space_group_name_H-M   'P 1'
#
loop_
_entity.id
_entity.type
_entity.pdbx_description
1 polymer ?
#
loop_
_entity_poly.entity_id
_entity_poly.type
_entity_poly.pdbx_seq_one_letter_code
_entity_poly.pdbx_strand_id
1 'polypeptide(L)' 'VVYTVVFLYSSISDLVETDDYAEIVDEEDTYTMPSTRDYEIQRDRIELGRCIGEGQFGDVHQGVYSCPECVCGRF' A
#
# COMPACT_ATOMS: atom_id res chain seq x y z
N VAL A 1 -1.14 -14.83 -51.72
CA VAL A 1 -2.11 -15.48 -50.80
C VAL A 1 -1.44 -15.96 -49.52
N VAL A 2 -0.41 -16.81 -49.56
CA VAL A 2 0.29 -17.27 -48.34
C VAL A 2 0.96 -16.14 -47.54
N TYR A 3 1.73 -15.27 -48.18
CA TYR A 3 2.40 -14.14 -47.51
C TYR A 3 1.43 -13.15 -46.87
N THR A 4 0.28 -12.90 -47.51
CA THR A 4 -0.75 -11.99 -47.00
C THR A 4 -1.49 -12.56 -45.80
N VAL A 5 -1.69 -13.89 -45.75
CA VAL A 5 -2.32 -14.58 -44.61
C VAL A 5 -1.37 -14.60 -43.41
N VAL A 6 -0.08 -14.88 -43.62
CA VAL A 6 0.94 -14.87 -42.55
C VAL A 6 1.11 -13.46 -41.96
N PHE A 7 1.16 -12.42 -42.82
CA PHE A 7 1.31 -11.04 -42.37
C PHE A 7 0.10 -10.55 -41.56
N LEU A 8 -1.12 -10.91 -41.98
CA LEU A 8 -2.34 -10.59 -41.25
C LEU A 8 -2.40 -11.34 -39.91
N TYR A 9 -1.98 -12.61 -39.86
CA TYR A 9 -1.93 -13.39 -38.62
C TYR A 9 -0.95 -12.80 -37.59
N SER A 10 0.26 -12.44 -38.02
CA SER A 10 1.23 -11.74 -37.15
C SER A 10 0.69 -10.40 -36.65
N SER A 11 0.11 -9.58 -37.55
CA SER A 11 -0.45 -8.28 -37.16
C SER A 11 -1.65 -8.40 -36.22
N ILE A 12 -2.45 -9.48 -36.31
CA ILE A 12 -3.56 -9.74 -35.38
C ILE A 12 -3.02 -10.22 -34.03
N SER A 13 -2.00 -11.09 -34.01
CA SER A 13 -1.36 -11.52 -32.76
C SER A 13 -0.79 -10.33 -31.97
N ASP A 14 -0.13 -9.39 -32.65
CA ASP A 14 0.40 -8.18 -32.00
C ASP A 14 -0.69 -7.28 -31.41
N LEU A 15 -1.89 -7.26 -31.99
CA LEU A 15 -3.03 -6.49 -31.46
C LEU A 15 -3.64 -7.15 -30.21
N VAL A 16 -3.70 -8.49 -30.16
CA VAL A 16 -4.26 -9.24 -29.03
C VAL A 16 -3.36 -9.15 -27.80
N GLU A 17 -2.03 -9.19 -27.95
CA GLU A 17 -1.08 -9.06 -26.83
C GLU A 17 -1.12 -7.66 -26.18
N THR A 18 -1.62 -6.64 -26.89
CA THR A 18 -1.76 -5.27 -26.37
C THR A 18 -3.15 -4.95 -25.80
N ASP A 19 -4.09 -5.91 -25.88
CA ASP A 19 -5.49 -5.78 -25.43
C ASP A 19 -5.76 -6.43 -24.05
N ASP A 20 -4.71 -6.88 -23.36
CA ASP A 20 -4.78 -7.45 -22.00
C ASP A 20 -4.76 -6.36 -20.89
N TYR A 21 -4.86 -5.09 -21.26
CA TYR A 21 -4.93 -4.00 -20.30
C TYR A 21 -6.33 -3.93 -19.68
N ALA A 22 -6.53 -4.64 -18.57
CA ALA A 22 -7.69 -4.51 -17.72
C ALA A 22 -7.40 -3.53 -16.57
N GLU A 23 -7.97 -2.33 -16.64
CA GLU A 23 -8.05 -1.43 -15.48
C GLU A 23 -8.89 -2.11 -14.40
N ILE A 24 -8.26 -2.46 -13.28
CA ILE A 24 -9.00 -2.85 -12.08
C ILE A 24 -9.61 -1.56 -11.58
N VAL A 25 -10.94 -1.45 -11.60
CA VAL A 25 -11.65 -0.34 -10.96
C VAL A 25 -11.24 -0.34 -9.50
N ASP A 26 -10.43 0.63 -9.11
CA ASP A 26 -10.29 1.00 -7.71
C ASP A 26 -11.61 1.66 -7.34
N GLU A 27 -12.49 0.91 -6.70
CA GLU A 27 -13.40 1.56 -5.76
C GLU A 27 -12.49 2.28 -4.76
N GLU A 28 -12.33 3.60 -4.98
CA GLU A 28 -11.32 4.58 -4.53
C GLU A 28 -10.93 4.52 -3.04
N ASP A 29 -11.63 3.69 -2.25
CA ASP A 29 -11.56 3.61 -0.80
C ASP A 29 -11.10 2.24 -0.25
N THR A 30 -10.88 1.21 -1.08
CA THR A 30 -10.60 -0.16 -0.58
C THR A 30 -9.13 -0.40 -0.22
N TYR A 31 -8.21 0.43 -0.70
CA TYR A 31 -6.77 0.15 -0.54
C TYR A 31 -6.22 0.41 0.87
N THR A 32 -6.99 1.03 1.76
CA THR A 32 -6.40 1.51 3.03
C THR A 32 -7.34 1.56 4.23
N MET A 33 -8.61 1.20 4.11
CA MET A 33 -9.52 1.22 5.25
C MET A 33 -9.37 -0.05 6.11
N PRO A 34 -8.80 0.02 7.32
CA PRO A 34 -8.99 -1.05 8.28
C PRO A 34 -10.43 -0.94 8.80
N SER A 35 -11.21 -2.02 8.68
CA SER A 35 -12.57 -2.07 9.24
C SER A 35 -12.60 -2.01 10.77
N THR A 36 -11.44 -2.14 11.42
CA THR A 36 -11.26 -2.13 12.88
C THR A 36 -10.45 -0.91 13.31
N ARG A 37 -11.05 -0.03 14.12
CA ARG A 37 -10.45 1.22 14.61
C ARG A 37 -9.57 1.05 15.85
N ASP A 38 -9.44 -0.18 16.34
CA ASP A 38 -8.83 -0.48 17.65
C ASP A 38 -7.30 -0.26 17.68
N TYR A 39 -6.67 -0.08 16.52
CA TYR A 39 -5.24 0.21 16.38
C TYR A 39 -4.95 1.67 15.97
N GLU A 40 -5.97 2.53 15.91
CA GLU A 40 -5.82 3.95 15.59
C GLU A 40 -5.22 4.70 16.78
N ILE A 41 -4.04 5.31 16.59
CA ILE A 41 -3.35 6.08 17.63
C ILE A 41 -3.33 7.55 17.22
N GLN A 42 -3.76 8.43 18.13
CA GLN A 42 -3.66 9.87 17.94
C GLN A 42 -2.19 10.31 17.95
N ARG A 43 -1.77 11.08 16.95
CA ARG A 43 -0.39 11.56 16.81
C ARG A 43 0.10 12.33 18.03
N ASP A 44 -0.79 13.10 18.67
CA ASP A 44 -0.47 13.91 19.85
C ASP A 44 -0.13 13.07 21.09
N ARG A 45 -0.39 11.75 21.07
CA ARG A 45 -0.04 10.82 22.16
C ARG A 45 1.34 10.17 22.01
N ILE A 46 2.04 10.48 20.92
CA ILE A 46 3.36 9.91 20.62
C ILE A 46 4.40 11.01 20.69
N GLU A 47 5.35 10.87 21.62
CA GLU A 47 6.54 11.70 21.67
C GLU A 47 7.64 11.06 20.82
N LEU A 48 8.04 11.75 19.75
CA LEU A 48 9.12 11.29 18.87
C LEU A 48 10.48 11.51 19.55
N GLY A 49 11.22 10.43 19.74
CA GLY A 49 12.59 10.45 20.26
C GLY A 49 13.64 10.45 19.15
N ARG A 50 14.83 9.93 19.47
CA ARG A 50 15.94 9.87 18.51
C ARG A 50 15.75 8.79 17.45
N CYS A 51 16.35 9.01 16.28
CA CYS A 51 16.51 7.97 15.26
C CYS A 51 17.46 6.87 15.78
N ILE A 52 17.06 5.62 15.60
CA ILE A 52 17.80 4.41 16.01
C ILE A 52 18.22 3.54 14.81
N GLY A 53 17.78 3.88 13.60
CA GLY A 53 18.19 3.20 12.38
C GLY A 53 17.51 3.78 11.14
N GLU A 54 18.14 3.59 9.99
CA GLU A 54 17.65 4.04 8.68
C GLU A 54 17.34 2.80 7.83
N GLY A 55 16.07 2.57 7.54
CA GLY A 55 15.63 1.48 6.67
C GLY A 55 15.52 1.92 5.21
N GLN A 56 15.43 0.95 4.30
CA GLN A 56 15.24 1.23 2.86
C GLN A 56 13.98 2.07 2.56
N PHE A 57 12.98 1.99 3.45
CA PHE A 57 11.68 2.63 3.29
C PHE A 57 11.44 3.76 4.31
N GLY A 58 12.47 4.17 5.07
CA GLY A 58 12.39 5.27 6.04
C GLY A 58 13.07 4.96 7.38
N ASP A 59 13.08 5.97 8.25
CA ASP A 59 13.80 5.94 9.52
C ASP A 59 12.99 5.29 10.64
N VAL A 60 13.68 4.62 11.56
CA VAL A 60 13.12 4.05 12.77
C VAL A 60 13.48 4.94 13.94
N HIS A 61 12.46 5.44 14.65
CA HIS A 61 12.62 6.31 15.81
C HIS A 61 12.21 5.59 17.08
N GLN A 62 12.96 5.82 18.16
CA GLN A 62 12.47 5.53 19.51
C GLN A 62 11.37 6.55 19.86
N GLY A 63 10.35 6.15 20.62
CA GLY A 63 9.31 7.07 21.08
C GLY A 63 8.67 6.65 22.41
N VAL A 64 7.94 7.58 23.03
CA VAL A 64 7.14 7.32 24.24
C VAL A 64 5.66 7.43 23.88
N TYR A 65 4.85 6.47 24.31
CA TYR A 65 3.40 6.47 24.12
C TYR A 65 2.68 6.83 25.41
N SER A 66 1.87 7.90 25.36
CA SER A 66 1.01 8.35 26.44
C SER A 66 -0.37 7.70 26.31
N CYS A 67 -0.55 6.54 26.93
CA CYS A 67 -1.80 5.82 26.92
C CYS A 67 -2.88 6.56 27.74
N PRO A 68 -4.10 6.74 27.22
CA PRO A 68 -5.20 7.42 27.92
C PRO A 68 -5.65 6.70 29.21
N GLU A 69 -5.34 5.42 29.38
CA GLU A 69 -5.79 4.60 30.53
C GLU A 69 -4.65 4.13 31.46
N CYS A 70 -3.43 4.66 31.32
CA CYS A 70 -2.33 4.29 32.21
C CYS A 70 -2.46 4.97 33.60
N VAL A 71 -3.41 4.50 34.40
CA VAL A 71 -3.37 4.53 35.86
C VAL A 71 -2.52 3.34 36.33
N CYS A 72 -1.29 3.15 35.82
CA CYS A 72 -0.46 1.99 36.16
C CYS A 72 0.20 2.07 37.56
N GLY A 73 -0.53 2.63 38.54
CA GLY A 73 -0.14 2.73 39.94
C GLY A 73 -1.21 2.24 40.91
N ARG A 74 -2.18 1.42 40.47
CA ARG A 74 -3.15 0.77 41.37
C ARG A 74 -3.19 -0.74 41.15
N PHE A 75 -2.19 -1.44 41.69
CA PHE A 75 -2.33 -2.78 42.27
C PHE A 75 -1.34 -2.90 43.42
#